data_AF-A0A5E6TWA2-F1
#
_entry.id   AF-A0A5E6TWA2-F1
#
_cell.length_a   1.000
_cell.length_b   1.000
_cell.length_c   1.000
_cell.angle_alpha   90.00
_cell.angle_beta   90.00
_cell.angle_gamma   90.00
#
_symmetry.space_group_name_H-M   'P 1'
#
loop_
_entity.id
_entity.type
_entity.pdbx_description
1 polymer ?
#
loop_
_entity_poly.entity_id
_entity_poly.type
_entity_poly.pdbx_seq_one_letter_code
_entity_poly.pdbx_strand_id
1 'polypeptide(L)'
;MPLSYGRLRAPDRLHLIRLFVLGVSSASIAEAGASQPTAALQFQSGFLRQSPGHASNAGDLALNALARQNDLGAGIYRVDIKVNQAYFDQREIEFVLSPQGDRLLPCFSAELLGQMGVRLDTLAEPGLLQTRCVDLLALIPSAEVDFDGAQLSLAVAIPQIAMRRDAAGRIDPERWDHGINAAFVSYQASAQQGTSRYRHRTNSDDLYLNSGINLGAWRLRSNQSLRRNDQGDREWSRAYTYAQRDLPGAYGNLTLGETFTRGDVFRSVPIKGLVVGSDLGMLPDVMQGYAPVIRGVAQTRAKLEILQSGYPIYSTYVSPGPYEIDDLSILGGSGELEIVLTEADGQVRRFTQSYATLSNCCARVSGATAAPWVATTAPMISTNRCSGRAPWPWERSGIRHSMEV
;
A
#
# COMPACT_ATOMS: atom_id res chain seq x y z
N MET A 1 -61.59 -21.57 18.96
CA MET A 1 -62.17 -20.82 20.09
C MET A 1 -61.66 -19.38 20.03
N PRO A 2 -62.47 -18.44 19.51
CA PRO A 2 -62.22 -17.00 19.64
C PRO A 2 -63.07 -16.45 20.80
N LEU A 3 -62.56 -15.46 21.53
CA LEU A 3 -63.38 -14.66 22.44
C LEU A 3 -63.43 -13.22 21.97
N SER A 4 -64.67 -12.77 21.84
CA SER A 4 -65.14 -11.58 21.17
C SER A 4 -65.33 -10.41 22.14
N TYR A 5 -65.25 -9.20 21.58
CA TYR A 5 -66.16 -8.05 21.75
C TYR A 5 -66.58 -7.52 23.14
N GLY A 6 -66.55 -6.19 23.29
CA GLY A 6 -67.47 -5.50 24.20
C GLY A 6 -67.16 -4.04 24.51
N ARG A 7 -67.78 -3.12 23.77
CA ARG A 7 -67.82 -1.65 23.94
C ARG A 7 -68.39 -1.20 25.31
N LEU A 8 -68.11 0.06 25.71
CA LEU A 8 -69.05 1.06 26.30
C LEU A 8 -68.33 2.43 26.34
N ARG A 9 -68.67 3.38 25.45
CA ARG A 9 -69.51 4.58 25.63
C ARG A 9 -68.96 5.68 26.57
N ALA A 10 -68.62 6.81 25.94
CA ALA A 10 -68.62 8.19 26.45
C ALA A 10 -70.07 8.61 26.89
N PRO A 11 -70.34 9.78 27.55
CA PRO A 11 -69.63 11.06 27.40
C PRO A 11 -69.42 11.87 28.70
N ASP A 12 -68.58 12.92 28.65
CA ASP A 12 -69.09 14.25 29.05
C ASP A 12 -68.22 15.41 28.54
N ARG A 13 -68.95 16.48 28.23
CA ARG A 13 -68.51 17.70 27.55
C ARG A 13 -67.63 18.56 28.44
N LEU A 14 -66.56 19.12 27.88
CA LEU A 14 -65.97 20.37 28.39
C LEU A 14 -65.64 21.28 27.22
N HIS A 15 -66.37 22.40 27.19
CA HIS A 15 -66.23 23.51 26.27
C HIS A 15 -64.90 24.23 26.53
N LEU A 16 -64.04 24.31 25.52
CA LEU A 16 -62.93 25.26 25.50
C LEU A 16 -63.18 26.28 24.40
N ILE A 17 -63.45 27.49 24.87
CA ILE A 17 -63.72 28.72 24.14
C ILE A 17 -62.51 29.08 23.30
N ARG A 18 -62.70 29.24 21.99
CA ARG A 18 -61.72 29.81 21.06
C ARG A 18 -61.72 31.32 21.23
N LEU A 19 -60.70 31.86 21.90
CA LEU A 19 -60.35 33.29 21.79
C LEU A 19 -59.54 33.48 20.51
N PHE A 20 -60.13 34.20 19.55
CA PHE A 20 -59.46 34.71 18.36
C PHE A 20 -58.75 36.01 18.76
N VAL A 21 -57.44 35.96 18.98
CA VAL A 21 -56.60 37.16 19.12
C VAL A 21 -56.03 37.49 17.75
N LEU A 22 -56.55 38.55 17.13
CA LEU A 22 -55.98 39.19 15.95
C LEU A 22 -54.69 39.92 16.35
N GLY A 23 -53.57 39.20 16.33
CA GLY A 23 -52.23 39.79 16.40
C GLY A 23 -51.79 40.19 15.01
N VAL A 24 -51.79 41.50 14.72
CA VAL A 24 -51.11 42.07 13.56
C VAL A 24 -49.61 41.96 13.83
N SER A 25 -48.98 40.91 13.31
CA SER A 25 -47.53 40.80 13.27
C SER A 25 -47.03 41.53 12.02
N SER A 26 -46.54 42.74 12.21
CA SER A 26 -45.71 43.44 11.24
C SER A 26 -44.48 42.58 10.94
N ALA A 27 -44.43 42.01 9.74
CA ALA A 27 -43.24 41.36 9.22
C ALA A 27 -42.21 42.43 8.87
N SER A 28 -41.32 42.73 9.82
CA SER A 28 -40.07 43.43 9.52
C SER A 28 -39.18 42.47 8.75
N ILE A 29 -39.04 42.69 7.44
CA ILE A 29 -37.94 42.10 6.67
C ILE A 29 -36.67 42.72 7.23
N ALA A 30 -35.96 41.97 8.08
CA ALA A 30 -34.58 42.28 8.40
C ALA A 30 -33.77 42.01 7.13
N GLU A 31 -33.52 43.05 6.34
CA GLU A 31 -32.42 43.01 5.39
C GLU A 31 -31.17 42.67 6.19
N ALA A 32 -30.64 41.47 5.95
CA ALA A 32 -29.28 41.13 6.36
C ALA A 32 -28.37 42.10 5.63
N GLY A 33 -28.04 43.21 6.31
CA GLY A 33 -27.05 44.16 5.83
C GLY A 33 -25.80 43.37 5.48
N ALA A 34 -25.37 43.50 4.23
CA ALA A 34 -24.12 42.94 3.76
C ALA A 34 -23.04 43.25 4.82
N SER A 35 -22.40 42.20 5.34
CA SER A 35 -21.22 42.34 6.19
C SER A 35 -20.26 43.28 5.47
N GLN A 36 -20.04 44.45 6.04
CA GLN A 36 -18.99 45.34 5.55
C GLN A 36 -17.69 44.53 5.49
N PRO A 37 -16.86 44.69 4.46
CA PRO A 37 -15.51 44.14 4.52
C PRO A 37 -14.89 44.67 5.80
N THR A 38 -14.49 43.75 6.69
CA THR A 38 -13.72 44.07 7.89
C THR A 38 -12.63 45.03 7.45
N ALA A 39 -12.65 46.26 7.96
CA ALA A 39 -11.65 47.26 7.62
C ALA A 39 -10.27 46.60 7.76
N ALA A 40 -9.42 46.73 6.73
CA ALA A 40 -8.09 46.16 6.74
C ALA A 40 -7.40 46.56 8.03
N LEU A 41 -6.93 45.58 8.80
CA LEU A 41 -6.33 45.81 10.11
C LEU A 41 -5.09 46.70 9.93
N GLN A 42 -5.17 47.97 10.32
CA GLN A 42 -4.10 48.93 10.16
C GLN A 42 -3.35 49.08 11.49
N PHE A 43 -2.09 48.69 11.50
CA PHE A 43 -1.20 48.92 12.64
C PHE A 43 -0.47 50.26 12.49
N GLN A 44 -0.22 50.93 13.61
CA GLN A 44 0.56 52.16 13.66
C GLN A 44 2.03 51.85 13.95
N SER A 45 2.92 52.10 12.98
CA SER A 45 4.36 51.85 13.10
C SER A 45 5.10 52.83 14.01
N GLY A 46 4.47 53.96 14.38
CA GLY A 46 5.08 54.99 15.22
C GLY A 46 5.48 54.52 16.63
N PHE A 47 5.01 53.35 17.07
CA PHE A 47 5.38 52.75 18.35
C PHE A 47 6.50 51.71 18.24
N LEU A 48 6.95 51.35 17.04
CA LEU A 48 8.07 50.43 16.82
C LEU A 48 9.40 51.17 16.83
N ARG A 49 10.31 50.72 17.69
CA ARG A 49 11.68 51.24 17.72
C ARG A 49 12.45 50.72 16.50
N GLN A 50 12.66 51.58 15.51
CA GLN A 50 13.46 51.25 14.32
C GLN A 50 14.96 51.48 14.60
N SER A 51 15.81 50.52 14.20
CA SER A 51 17.26 50.64 14.35
C SER A 51 17.83 51.63 13.32
N PRO A 52 18.83 52.48 13.67
CA PRO A 52 19.47 53.39 12.72
C PRO A 52 20.10 52.59 11.58
N GLY A 53 19.55 52.71 10.36
CA GLY A 53 20.00 51.98 9.17
C GLY A 53 18.89 51.31 8.36
N HIS A 54 17.66 51.25 8.89
CA HIS A 54 16.50 50.79 8.13
C HIS A 54 15.76 51.97 7.48
N ALA A 55 15.09 51.72 6.35
CA ALA A 55 14.24 52.71 5.71
C ALA A 55 13.08 53.12 6.65
N SER A 56 12.65 54.38 6.58
CA SER A 56 11.62 54.94 7.48
C SER A 56 10.28 54.18 7.43
N ASN A 57 9.97 53.54 6.30
CA ASN A 57 8.77 52.73 6.08
C ASN A 57 8.94 51.25 6.45
N ALA A 58 10.09 50.81 6.98
CA ALA A 58 10.34 49.40 7.29
C ALA A 58 9.37 48.87 8.35
N GLY A 59 9.02 49.69 9.35
CA GLY A 59 8.02 49.34 10.36
C GLY A 59 6.62 49.19 9.79
N ASP A 60 6.22 50.05 8.86
CA ASP A 60 4.92 49.94 8.17
C ASP A 60 4.86 48.67 7.31
N LEU A 61 5.95 48.34 6.61
CA LEU A 61 6.03 47.13 5.79
C LEU A 61 5.93 45.85 6.62
N ALA A 62 6.68 45.79 7.74
CA ALA A 62 6.68 44.63 8.64
C ALA A 62 5.31 44.43 9.31
N LEU A 63 4.69 45.51 9.78
CA LEU A 63 3.36 45.43 10.39
C LEU A 63 2.26 45.10 9.39
N ASN A 64 2.32 45.62 8.16
CA ASN A 64 1.38 45.26 7.11
C ASN A 64 1.51 43.79 6.68
N ALA A 65 2.72 43.21 6.73
CA ALA A 65 2.93 41.79 6.51
C ALA A 65 2.28 40.94 7.62
N LEU A 66 2.47 41.34 8.88
CA LEU A 66 1.88 40.67 10.05
C LEU A 66 0.35 40.79 10.09
N ALA A 67 -0.19 41.94 9.66
CA ALA A 67 -1.64 42.18 9.54
C ALA A 67 -2.36 41.25 8.57
N ARG A 68 -1.63 40.74 7.58
CA ARG A 68 -2.15 39.84 6.54
C ARG A 68 -2.04 38.36 6.91
N GLN A 69 -1.85 38.03 8.19
CA GLN A 69 -1.75 36.66 8.75
C GLN A 69 -0.48 35.87 8.37
N ASN A 70 0.58 36.53 7.86
CA ASN A 70 1.87 35.87 7.78
C ASN A 70 2.67 36.17 9.06
N ASP A 71 2.70 35.20 9.98
CA ASP A 71 3.47 35.27 11.23
C ASP A 71 4.98 35.43 10.98
N LEU A 72 5.45 35.04 9.79
CA LEU A 72 6.84 35.03 9.37
C LEU A 72 7.00 35.54 7.93
N GLY A 73 8.19 36.04 7.60
CA GLY A 73 8.56 36.43 6.23
C GLY A 73 9.06 35.23 5.41
N ALA A 74 9.33 35.42 4.12
CA ALA A 74 10.04 34.41 3.34
C ALA A 74 11.48 34.25 3.88
N GLY A 75 11.94 33.00 3.99
CA GLY A 75 13.23 32.70 4.62
C GLY A 75 13.38 31.23 4.97
N ILE A 76 14.50 30.90 5.63
CA ILE A 76 14.78 29.53 6.08
C ILE A 76 14.40 29.43 7.55
N TYR A 77 13.55 28.46 7.87
CA TYR A 77 13.09 28.21 9.23
C TYR A 77 13.29 26.75 9.59
N ARG A 78 13.73 26.51 10.83
CA ARG A 78 13.76 25.17 11.41
C ARG A 78 12.38 24.83 11.92
N VAL A 79 11.73 23.85 11.29
CA VAL A 79 10.32 23.51 11.54
C VAL A 79 10.16 22.04 11.91
N ASP A 80 9.17 21.75 12.75
CA ASP A 80 8.72 20.39 13.04
C ASP A 80 7.80 19.91 11.91
N ILE A 81 8.20 18.85 11.21
CA ILE A 81 7.49 18.35 10.03
C ILE A 81 6.62 17.16 10.45
N LYS A 82 5.33 17.22 10.12
CA LYS A 82 4.38 16.13 10.27
C LYS A 82 3.86 15.72 8.89
N VAL A 83 4.01 14.44 8.54
CA VAL A 83 3.49 13.87 7.29
C VAL A 83 2.32 12.97 7.62
N ASN A 84 1.15 13.23 7.04
CA ASN A 84 -0.09 12.49 7.33
C ASN A 84 -0.38 12.37 8.84
N GLN A 85 -0.08 13.46 9.57
CA GLN A 85 -0.18 13.62 11.03
C GLN A 85 0.80 12.81 11.89
N ALA A 86 1.67 11.99 11.28
CA ALA A 86 2.78 11.38 11.98
C ALA A 86 3.96 12.36 12.06
N TYR A 87 4.65 12.41 13.19
CA TYR A 87 5.93 13.11 13.27
C TYR A 87 6.91 12.48 12.27
N PHE A 88 7.52 13.31 11.44
CA PHE A 88 8.50 12.87 10.45
C PHE A 88 9.91 13.22 10.89
N ASP A 89 10.21 14.52 11.02
CA ASP A 89 11.54 15.03 11.34
C ASP A 89 11.46 16.51 11.75
N GLN A 90 12.55 17.09 12.26
CA GLN A 90 12.73 18.52 12.44
C GLN A 90 13.90 19.02 11.59
N ARG A 91 13.63 19.92 10.65
CA ARG A 91 14.64 20.33 9.65
C ARG A 91 14.47 21.77 9.22
N GLU A 92 15.56 22.37 8.73
CA GLU A 92 15.52 23.68 8.08
C GLU A 92 14.90 23.56 6.69
N ILE A 93 13.82 24.32 6.47
CA ILE A 93 13.09 24.40 5.20
C ILE A 93 13.07 25.85 4.75
N GLU A 94 13.33 26.07 3.46
CA GLU A 94 13.18 27.37 2.80
C GLU A 94 11.70 27.60 2.50
N PHE A 95 11.15 28.71 2.97
CA PHE A 95 9.77 29.14 2.71
C PHE A 95 9.78 30.34 1.77
N VAL A 96 9.03 30.22 0.68
CA VAL A 96 8.86 31.26 -0.34
C VAL A 96 7.43 31.81 -0.29
N LEU A 97 7.25 33.07 -0.67
CA LEU A 97 5.91 33.63 -0.82
C LEU A 97 5.18 32.95 -1.99
N SER A 98 3.90 32.64 -1.80
CA SER A 98 3.02 32.18 -2.87
C SER A 98 3.02 33.19 -4.03
N PRO A 99 2.67 32.77 -5.27
CA PRO A 99 2.52 33.71 -6.38
C PRO A 99 1.50 34.82 -6.12
N GLN A 100 0.51 34.58 -5.24
CA GLN A 100 -0.47 35.59 -4.81
C GLN A 100 0.04 36.48 -3.66
N GLY A 101 1.16 36.13 -3.02
CA GLY A 101 1.75 36.86 -1.91
C GLY A 101 0.97 36.77 -0.60
N ASP A 102 0.06 35.81 -0.49
CA ASP A 102 -0.88 35.65 0.62
C ASP A 102 -0.42 34.64 1.68
N ARG A 103 0.47 33.70 1.34
CA ARG A 103 0.96 32.67 2.26
C ARG A 103 2.39 32.24 1.97
N LEU A 104 3.06 31.66 2.97
CA LEU A 104 4.36 31.02 2.82
C LEU A 104 4.19 29.56 2.36
N LEU A 105 4.92 29.17 1.32
CA LEU A 105 4.98 27.81 0.80
C LEU A 105 6.37 27.21 1.06
N PRO A 106 6.45 25.98 1.59
CA PRO A 106 7.73 25.29 1.74
C PRO A 106 8.29 24.87 0.39
N CYS A 107 9.59 25.07 0.22
CA CYS A 107 10.39 24.57 -0.89
C CYS A 107 10.87 23.16 -0.56
N PHE A 108 10.25 22.14 -1.17
CA PHE A 108 10.70 20.75 -1.02
C PHE A 108 11.70 20.36 -2.09
N SER A 109 12.72 19.58 -1.71
CA SER A 109 13.57 18.87 -2.67
C SER A 109 12.97 17.49 -3.00
N ALA A 110 13.29 16.95 -4.18
CA ALA A 110 12.89 15.59 -4.54
C ALA A 110 13.39 14.55 -3.52
N GLU A 111 14.63 14.73 -3.03
CA GLU A 111 15.19 13.85 -1.99
C GLU A 111 14.36 13.87 -0.70
N LEU A 112 13.98 15.06 -0.22
CA LEU A 112 13.16 15.19 0.98
C LEU A 112 11.76 14.58 0.77
N LEU A 113 11.14 14.76 -0.40
CA LEU A 113 9.88 14.09 -0.74
C LEU A 113 10.02 12.56 -0.73
N GLY A 114 11.12 12.03 -1.25
CA GLY A 114 11.43 10.60 -1.19
C GLY A 114 11.61 10.08 0.24
N GLN A 115 12.28 10.87 1.10
CA GLN A 115 12.44 10.57 2.52
C GLN A 115 11.09 10.60 3.27
N MET A 116 10.23 11.57 2.95
CA MET A 116 8.84 11.64 3.44
C MET A 116 7.97 10.45 2.97
N GLY A 117 8.48 9.62 2.06
CA GLY A 117 7.82 8.41 1.60
C GLY A 117 7.04 8.59 0.30
N VAL A 118 7.21 9.67 -0.45
CA VAL A 118 6.55 9.85 -1.76
C VAL A 118 7.13 8.88 -2.80
N ARG A 119 6.27 8.30 -3.64
CA ARG A 119 6.66 7.41 -4.76
C ARG A 119 7.13 8.20 -5.98
N LEU A 120 8.35 8.71 -5.91
CA LEU A 120 8.94 9.54 -6.97
C LEU A 120 9.01 8.84 -8.34
N ASP A 121 9.12 7.51 -8.35
CA ASP A 121 9.21 6.66 -9.53
C ASP A 121 7.92 6.58 -10.36
N THR A 122 6.78 6.88 -9.73
CA THR A 122 5.45 6.77 -10.35
C THR A 122 4.85 8.11 -10.77
N LEU A 123 5.55 9.22 -10.50
CA LEU A 123 5.07 10.56 -10.81
C LEU A 123 5.17 10.83 -12.31
N ALA A 124 4.11 11.42 -12.87
CA ALA A 124 3.90 11.54 -14.31
C ALA A 124 4.95 12.41 -15.03
N GLU A 125 5.58 13.35 -14.31
CA GLU A 125 6.51 14.32 -14.89
C GLU A 125 7.84 14.40 -14.13
N PRO A 126 8.85 13.59 -14.52
CA PRO A 126 10.16 13.60 -13.87
C PRO A 126 10.90 14.95 -14.01
N GLY A 127 10.51 15.80 -14.96
CA GLY A 127 11.07 17.16 -15.11
C GLY A 127 10.79 18.07 -13.93
N LEU A 128 9.65 17.90 -13.25
CA LEU A 128 9.26 18.68 -12.06
C LEU A 128 10.11 18.33 -10.82
N LEU A 129 10.79 17.18 -10.83
CA LEU A 129 11.68 16.74 -9.75
C LEU A 129 13.11 17.31 -9.85
N GLN A 130 13.47 17.92 -10.98
CA GLN A 130 14.81 18.52 -11.19
C GLN A 130 14.90 19.98 -10.72
N THR A 131 13.77 20.58 -10.35
CA THR A 131 13.70 21.91 -9.78
C THR A 131 14.16 21.91 -8.32
N ARG A 132 14.89 22.97 -7.91
CA ARG A 132 15.36 23.14 -6.53
C ARG A 132 14.19 23.22 -5.53
N CYS A 133 13.08 23.81 -5.94
CA CYS A 133 11.82 23.85 -5.20
C CYS A 133 10.74 23.13 -6.00
N VAL A 134 10.39 21.94 -5.56
CA VAL A 134 9.34 21.13 -6.17
C VAL A 134 7.99 21.64 -5.66
N ASP A 135 7.12 22.04 -6.58
CA ASP A 135 5.74 22.39 -6.26
C ASP A 135 4.94 21.11 -5.98
N LEU A 136 4.75 20.80 -4.70
CA LEU A 136 4.04 19.61 -4.24
C LEU A 136 2.58 19.58 -4.72
N LEU A 137 1.92 20.74 -4.78
CA LEU A 137 0.51 20.82 -5.16
C LEU A 137 0.32 20.58 -6.67
N ALA A 138 1.29 21.01 -7.48
CA ALA A 138 1.33 20.69 -8.90
C ALA A 138 1.70 19.21 -9.15
N LEU A 139 2.61 18.67 -8.32
CA LEU A 139 3.09 17.30 -8.46
C LEU A 139 2.06 16.25 -8.03
N ILE A 140 1.32 16.51 -6.94
CA ILE A 140 0.36 15.58 -6.35
C ILE A 140 -0.96 16.32 -6.12
N PRO A 141 -1.93 16.15 -7.06
CA PRO A 141 -3.26 16.72 -6.88
C PRO A 141 -3.91 16.19 -5.60
N SER A 142 -4.51 17.07 -4.79
CA SER A 142 -5.08 16.77 -3.45
C SER A 142 -4.06 16.62 -2.32
N ALA A 143 -2.77 16.92 -2.53
CA ALA A 143 -1.88 17.19 -1.41
C ALA A 143 -2.28 18.49 -0.71
N GLU A 144 -2.10 18.54 0.61
CA GLU A 144 -2.34 19.75 1.40
C GLU A 144 -1.07 20.07 2.21
N VAL A 145 -0.81 21.37 2.34
CA VAL A 145 0.32 21.90 3.09
C VAL A 145 -0.21 23.00 3.98
N ASP A 146 0.01 22.84 5.27
CA ASP A 146 -0.39 23.80 6.29
C ASP A 146 0.83 24.14 7.16
N PHE A 147 1.16 25.42 7.22
CA PHE A 147 2.31 25.93 7.96
C PHE A 147 1.83 26.87 9.05
N ASP A 148 2.07 26.47 10.31
CA ASP A 148 1.86 27.30 11.49
C ASP A 148 3.17 27.99 11.84
N GLY A 149 3.27 29.28 11.51
CA GLY A 149 4.46 30.10 11.76
C GLY A 149 4.68 30.40 13.25
N ALA A 150 3.61 30.52 14.05
CA ALA A 150 3.70 30.74 15.48
C ALA A 150 4.29 29.53 16.22
N GLN A 151 3.99 28.31 15.74
CA GLN A 151 4.50 27.06 16.32
C GLN A 151 5.72 26.50 15.59
N LEU A 152 6.12 27.09 14.45
CA LEU A 152 7.14 26.54 13.54
C LEU A 152 6.84 25.07 13.19
N SER A 153 5.58 24.77 12.89
CA SER A 153 5.11 23.42 12.58
C SER A 153 4.60 23.35 11.15
N LEU A 154 5.07 22.35 10.40
CA LEU A 154 4.67 22.10 9.02
C LEU A 154 3.89 20.78 8.95
N ALA A 155 2.59 20.86 8.66
CA ALA A 155 1.75 19.71 8.40
C ALA A 155 1.60 19.50 6.89
N VAL A 156 1.97 18.31 6.43
CA VAL A 156 1.87 17.90 5.02
C VAL A 156 0.93 16.69 4.96
N ALA A 157 -0.18 16.81 4.24
CA ALA A 157 -1.06 15.69 3.95
C ALA A 157 -0.86 15.27 2.49
N ILE A 158 -0.47 14.02 2.28
CA ILE A 158 -0.21 13.45 0.96
C ILE A 158 -1.16 12.26 0.74
N PRO A 159 -1.94 12.25 -0.36
CA PRO A 159 -2.80 11.12 -0.69
C PRO A 159 -2.04 9.81 -0.68
N GLN A 160 -2.65 8.78 -0.09
CA GLN A 160 -1.98 7.50 0.16
C GLN A 160 -1.52 6.80 -1.12
N ILE A 161 -2.17 7.07 -2.27
CA ILE A 161 -1.77 6.53 -3.57
C ILE A 161 -0.41 7.04 -4.06
N ALA A 162 -0.03 8.26 -3.66
CA ALA A 162 1.26 8.87 -4.01
C ALA A 162 2.36 8.54 -2.98
N MET A 163 2.00 7.85 -1.90
CA MET A 163 2.92 7.41 -0.85
C MET A 163 3.38 5.98 -1.10
N ARG A 164 4.64 5.70 -0.78
CA ARG A 164 5.22 4.37 -0.79
C ARG A 164 4.64 3.66 0.40
N ARG A 165 3.90 2.60 0.11
CA ARG A 165 3.32 1.78 1.14
C ARG A 165 4.32 0.71 1.52
N ASP A 166 4.84 0.81 2.73
CA ASP A 166 5.54 -0.31 3.33
C ASP A 166 4.46 -1.28 3.79
N ALA A 167 4.22 -2.32 2.99
CA ALA A 167 3.31 -3.40 3.35
C ALA A 167 3.67 -3.90 4.75
N ALA A 168 2.66 -4.15 5.59
CA ALA A 168 2.88 -4.62 6.95
C ALA A 168 3.79 -5.87 6.95
N GLY A 169 4.86 -5.82 7.74
CA GLY A 169 5.85 -6.91 7.83
C GLY A 169 6.90 -6.91 6.71
N ARG A 170 6.98 -5.88 5.87
CA ARG A 170 8.07 -5.75 4.89
C ARG A 170 9.42 -5.56 5.59
N ILE A 171 10.38 -6.41 5.22
CA ILE A 171 11.77 -6.35 5.70
C ILE A 171 12.64 -5.98 4.51
N ASP A 172 13.51 -4.98 4.69
CA ASP A 172 14.51 -4.61 3.69
C ASP A 172 15.39 -5.82 3.32
N PRO A 173 15.52 -6.17 2.03
CA PRO A 173 16.46 -7.19 1.56
C PRO A 173 17.89 -7.07 2.09
N GLU A 174 18.38 -5.86 2.36
CA GLU A 174 19.72 -5.66 2.93
C GLU A 174 19.88 -6.22 4.35
N ARG A 175 18.76 -6.42 5.05
CA ARG A 175 18.72 -7.03 6.39
C ARG A 175 18.61 -8.55 6.38
N TRP A 176 18.50 -9.18 5.21
CA TRP A 176 18.34 -10.63 5.12
C TRP A 176 19.66 -11.34 5.41
N ASP A 177 19.66 -12.23 6.40
CA ASP A 177 20.82 -13.04 6.72
C ASP A 177 20.91 -14.26 5.80
N HIS A 178 22.07 -14.47 5.17
CA HIS A 178 22.34 -15.64 4.34
C HIS A 178 22.65 -16.91 5.17
N GLY A 179 22.81 -16.76 6.48
CA GLY A 179 23.17 -17.80 7.41
C GLY A 179 24.67 -18.08 7.43
N ILE A 180 25.04 -19.15 8.13
CA ILE A 180 26.43 -19.57 8.29
C ILE A 180 26.85 -20.60 7.24
N ASN A 181 28.17 -20.69 7.02
CA ASN A 181 28.75 -21.77 6.25
C ASN A 181 28.61 -23.09 7.02
N ALA A 182 27.93 -24.07 6.42
CA ALA A 182 27.67 -25.35 7.07
C ALA A 182 27.50 -26.46 6.03
N ALA A 183 27.90 -27.67 6.38
CA ALA A 183 27.61 -28.88 5.63
C ALA A 183 26.80 -29.84 6.52
N PHE A 184 25.79 -30.48 5.95
CA PHE A 184 24.93 -31.41 6.68
C PHE A 184 24.50 -32.56 5.78
N VAL A 185 24.21 -33.69 6.41
CA VAL A 185 23.62 -34.87 5.78
C VAL A 185 22.53 -35.40 6.69
N SER A 186 21.33 -35.51 6.17
CA SER A 186 20.21 -36.20 6.81
C SER A 186 20.02 -37.54 6.11
N TYR A 187 19.87 -38.61 6.88
CA TYR A 187 19.69 -39.95 6.35
C TYR A 187 18.42 -40.58 6.90
N GLN A 188 17.77 -41.41 6.09
CA GLN A 188 16.69 -42.28 6.52
C GLN A 188 16.97 -43.67 5.98
N ALA A 189 17.15 -44.63 6.89
CA ALA A 189 17.37 -46.02 6.54
C ALA A 189 16.17 -46.86 6.99
N SER A 190 15.70 -47.75 6.11
CA SER A 190 14.64 -48.70 6.41
C SER A 190 15.06 -50.08 5.90
N ALA A 191 14.76 -51.11 6.67
CA ALA A 191 14.98 -52.50 6.28
C ALA A 191 13.72 -53.31 6.56
N GLN A 192 13.37 -54.21 5.66
CA GLN A 192 12.23 -55.09 5.78
C GLN A 192 12.66 -56.53 5.54
N GLN A 193 12.34 -57.40 6.50
CA GLN A 193 12.51 -58.83 6.38
C GLN A 193 11.15 -59.51 6.39
N GLY A 194 10.91 -60.35 5.38
CA GLY A 194 9.70 -61.15 5.23
C GLY A 194 10.03 -62.63 5.22
N THR A 195 9.24 -63.42 5.95
CA THR A 195 9.28 -64.88 5.87
C THR A 195 7.90 -65.39 5.48
N SER A 196 7.85 -66.38 4.60
CA SER A 196 6.60 -67.00 4.16
C SER A 196 6.75 -68.51 4.15
N ARG A 197 5.68 -69.25 4.45
CA ARG A 197 5.70 -70.73 4.40
C ARG A 197 5.90 -71.27 2.98
N TYR A 198 5.57 -70.48 1.96
CA TYR A 198 5.58 -70.87 0.55
C TYR A 198 6.57 -70.08 -0.32
N ARG A 199 7.25 -69.07 0.24
CA ARG A 199 8.23 -68.24 -0.47
C ARG A 199 9.52 -68.14 0.34
N HIS A 200 10.67 -68.11 -0.33
CA HIS A 200 11.96 -67.90 0.31
C HIS A 200 11.99 -66.56 1.08
N ARG A 201 12.89 -66.45 2.07
CA ARG A 201 13.08 -65.25 2.88
C ARG A 201 13.34 -64.04 1.97
N THR A 202 12.53 -62.98 2.11
CA THR A 202 12.71 -61.73 1.37
C THR A 202 13.37 -60.71 2.29
N ASN A 203 14.34 -59.96 1.76
CA ASN A 203 14.97 -58.85 2.47
C ASN A 203 15.09 -57.66 1.54
N SER A 204 14.64 -56.48 1.96
CA SER A 204 14.86 -55.24 1.22
C SER A 204 15.37 -54.15 2.16
N ASP A 205 16.34 -53.38 1.67
CA ASP A 205 16.99 -52.32 2.42
C ASP A 205 16.94 -51.02 1.60
N ASP A 206 16.50 -49.92 2.18
CA ASP A 206 16.46 -48.60 1.55
C ASP A 206 17.23 -47.58 2.40
N LEU A 207 18.03 -46.75 1.75
CA LEU A 207 18.75 -45.63 2.35
C LEU A 207 18.50 -44.37 1.53
N TYR A 208 17.86 -43.38 2.13
CA TYR A 208 17.69 -42.04 1.57
C TYR A 208 18.70 -41.09 2.20
N LEU A 209 19.38 -40.31 1.37
CA LEU A 209 20.38 -39.33 1.76
C LEU A 209 19.99 -37.95 1.21
N ASN A 210 19.76 -37.02 2.12
CA ASN A 210 19.58 -35.60 1.84
C ASN A 210 20.83 -34.86 2.31
N SER A 211 21.68 -34.45 1.38
CA SER A 211 22.90 -33.71 1.69
C SER A 211 22.79 -32.26 1.26
N GLY A 212 23.45 -31.38 2.02
CA GLY A 212 23.47 -29.96 1.73
C GLY A 212 24.75 -29.29 2.20
N ILE A 213 25.17 -28.28 1.45
CA ILE A 213 26.25 -27.37 1.80
C ILE A 213 25.73 -25.95 1.63
N ASN A 214 25.91 -25.11 2.64
CA ASN A 214 25.66 -23.67 2.61
C ASN A 214 27.02 -22.97 2.60
N LEU A 215 27.26 -22.11 1.61
CA LEU A 215 28.46 -21.27 1.49
C LEU A 215 28.03 -19.85 1.10
N GLY A 216 27.99 -18.96 2.10
CA GLY A 216 27.37 -17.64 1.95
C GLY A 216 25.94 -17.76 1.42
N ALA A 217 25.62 -17.02 0.36
CA ALA A 217 24.30 -17.05 -0.28
C ALA A 217 24.04 -18.29 -1.16
N TRP A 218 25.01 -19.18 -1.34
CA TRP A 218 24.86 -20.38 -2.16
C TRP A 218 24.45 -21.59 -1.31
N ARG A 219 23.44 -22.29 -1.80
CA ARG A 219 22.88 -23.49 -1.17
C ARG A 219 22.95 -24.64 -2.14
N LEU A 220 23.87 -25.57 -1.90
CA LEU A 220 23.97 -26.81 -2.65
C LEU A 220 23.09 -27.86 -1.97
N ARG A 221 22.29 -28.57 -2.74
CA ARG A 221 21.37 -29.61 -2.26
C ARG A 221 21.47 -30.83 -3.18
N SER A 222 21.43 -32.02 -2.58
CA SER A 222 21.41 -33.29 -3.30
C SER A 222 20.52 -34.28 -2.57
N ASN A 223 19.63 -34.95 -3.32
CA ASN A 223 18.80 -36.04 -2.82
C ASN A 223 19.16 -37.33 -3.57
N GLN A 224 19.54 -38.35 -2.82
CA GLN A 224 19.98 -39.64 -3.33
C GLN A 224 19.27 -40.76 -2.58
N SER A 225 19.04 -41.88 -3.25
CA SER A 225 18.54 -43.10 -2.64
C SER A 225 19.33 -44.29 -3.11
N LEU A 226 19.67 -45.17 -2.18
CA LEU A 226 20.21 -46.49 -2.44
C LEU A 226 19.16 -47.50 -2.01
N ARG A 227 18.71 -48.35 -2.93
CA ARG A 227 17.75 -49.40 -2.67
C ARG A 227 18.37 -50.76 -2.94
N ARG A 228 18.06 -51.73 -2.11
CA ARG A 228 18.42 -53.12 -2.30
C ARG A 228 17.16 -53.97 -2.33
N ASN A 229 16.94 -54.67 -3.44
CA ASN A 229 15.79 -55.55 -3.59
C ASN A 229 16.01 -56.91 -2.91
N ASP A 230 14.98 -57.76 -2.97
CA ASP A 230 14.98 -59.12 -2.41
C ASP A 230 15.92 -60.10 -3.13
N GLN A 231 16.30 -59.80 -4.37
CA GLN A 231 17.30 -60.53 -5.15
C GLN A 231 18.74 -60.12 -4.78
N GLY A 232 18.89 -59.02 -4.03
CA GLY A 232 20.18 -58.47 -3.62
C GLY A 232 20.75 -57.43 -4.57
N ASP A 233 20.04 -57.09 -5.65
CA ASP A 233 20.42 -56.01 -6.58
C ASP A 233 20.38 -54.67 -5.86
N ARG A 234 21.36 -53.83 -6.16
CA ARG A 234 21.47 -52.49 -5.59
C ARG A 234 21.27 -51.45 -6.68
N GLU A 235 20.31 -50.56 -6.46
CA GLU A 235 20.05 -49.42 -7.33
C GLU A 235 20.38 -48.14 -6.56
N TRP A 236 21.28 -47.34 -7.11
CA TRP A 236 21.54 -46.00 -6.63
C TRP A 236 20.95 -45.00 -7.62
N SER A 237 20.05 -44.17 -7.12
CA SER A 237 19.37 -43.14 -7.90
C SER A 237 19.52 -41.78 -7.24
N ARG A 238 19.54 -40.74 -8.08
CA ARG A 238 19.59 -39.34 -7.66
C ARG A 238 18.33 -38.65 -8.16
N ALA A 239 17.57 -38.04 -7.25
CA ALA A 239 16.38 -37.29 -7.63
C ALA A 239 16.74 -35.90 -8.19
N TYR A 240 17.67 -35.21 -7.53
CA TYR A 240 18.15 -33.89 -7.93
C TYR A 240 19.51 -33.59 -7.30
N THR A 241 20.26 -32.70 -7.94
CA THR A 241 21.47 -32.10 -7.39
C THR A 241 21.65 -30.73 -8.02
N TYR A 242 21.51 -29.68 -7.22
CA TYR A 242 21.54 -28.31 -7.69
C TYR A 242 22.24 -27.39 -6.70
N ALA A 243 22.73 -26.26 -7.21
CA ALA A 243 23.12 -25.10 -6.45
C ALA A 243 22.07 -24.01 -6.64
N GLN A 244 21.61 -23.42 -5.55
CA GLN A 244 20.60 -22.37 -5.56
C GLN A 244 21.13 -21.12 -4.87
N ARG A 245 20.71 -19.95 -5.35
CA ARG A 245 21.01 -18.65 -4.76
C ARG A 245 19.81 -17.73 -4.86
N ASP A 246 19.55 -16.98 -3.80
CA ASP A 246 18.49 -15.99 -3.77
C ASP A 246 18.90 -14.71 -4.54
N LEU A 247 17.94 -14.09 -5.21
CA LEU A 247 18.05 -12.84 -5.96
C LEU A 247 17.07 -11.82 -5.37
N PRO A 248 17.43 -11.13 -4.27
CA PRO A 248 16.46 -10.29 -3.55
C PRO A 248 15.88 -9.14 -4.39
N GLY A 249 16.68 -8.54 -5.27
CA GLY A 249 16.20 -7.48 -6.17
C GLY A 249 15.15 -7.93 -7.20
N ALA A 250 15.04 -9.24 -7.45
CA ALA A 250 14.03 -9.82 -8.33
C ALA A 250 12.93 -10.58 -7.57
N TYR A 251 12.97 -10.61 -6.23
CA TYR A 251 12.12 -11.46 -5.39
C TYR A 251 12.05 -12.89 -5.91
N GLY A 252 13.21 -13.48 -6.22
CA GLY A 252 13.29 -14.79 -6.85
C GLY A 252 14.57 -15.54 -6.51
N ASN A 253 14.67 -16.76 -7.02
CA ASN A 253 15.81 -17.64 -6.85
C ASN A 253 16.39 -18.07 -8.21
N LEU A 254 17.70 -18.22 -8.24
CA LEU A 254 18.47 -18.82 -9.32
C LEU A 254 18.84 -20.24 -8.91
N THR A 255 18.51 -21.22 -9.74
CA THR A 255 18.83 -22.64 -9.54
C THR A 255 19.64 -23.17 -10.71
N LEU A 256 20.75 -23.83 -10.42
CA LEU A 256 21.71 -24.39 -11.37
C LEU A 256 21.91 -25.88 -11.10
N GLY A 257 21.68 -26.73 -12.10
CA GLY A 257 21.93 -28.17 -12.00
C GLY A 257 20.72 -29.03 -12.38
N GLU A 258 20.63 -30.20 -11.76
CA GLU A 258 19.54 -31.16 -11.95
C GLU A 258 18.40 -30.81 -10.97
N THR A 259 17.26 -30.37 -11.49
CA THR A 259 16.09 -29.93 -10.72
C THR A 259 14.80 -30.21 -11.49
N PHE A 260 13.66 -29.77 -10.97
CA PHE A 260 12.34 -29.90 -11.60
C PHE A 260 11.77 -28.51 -11.93
N THR A 261 10.99 -28.40 -13.00
CA THR A 261 10.22 -27.19 -13.28
C THR A 261 9.04 -27.06 -12.32
N ARG A 262 8.50 -25.84 -12.16
CA ARG A 262 7.27 -25.62 -11.41
C ARG A 262 6.05 -26.24 -12.09
N GLY A 263 5.09 -26.68 -11.28
CA GLY A 263 3.88 -27.37 -11.69
C GLY A 263 2.64 -26.49 -11.83
N ASP A 264 2.79 -25.16 -11.80
CA ASP A 264 1.66 -24.22 -11.61
C ASP A 264 0.71 -24.15 -12.82
N VAL A 265 1.26 -24.30 -14.03
CA VAL A 265 0.50 -24.24 -15.30
C VAL A 265 0.68 -25.52 -16.11
N PHE A 266 1.92 -26.01 -16.19
CA PHE A 266 2.27 -27.25 -16.89
C PHE A 266 2.68 -28.32 -15.90
N ARG A 267 2.68 -29.58 -16.34
CA ARG A 267 3.25 -30.67 -15.55
C ARG A 267 4.73 -30.37 -15.26
N SER A 268 5.12 -30.54 -14.00
CA SER A 268 6.53 -30.48 -13.60
C SER A 268 7.35 -31.53 -14.36
N VAL A 269 8.48 -31.12 -14.93
CA VAL A 269 9.40 -31.99 -15.66
C VAL A 269 10.81 -31.89 -15.07
N PRO A 270 11.56 -33.01 -14.98
CA PRO A 270 12.96 -32.98 -14.59
C PRO A 270 13.78 -32.28 -15.68
N ILE A 271 14.68 -31.40 -15.27
CA ILE A 271 15.56 -30.65 -16.16
C ILE A 271 16.97 -30.61 -15.59
N LYS A 272 17.95 -30.47 -16.48
CA LYS A 272 19.33 -30.18 -16.14
C LYS A 272 19.73 -28.89 -16.81
N GLY A 273 19.94 -27.83 -16.04
CA GLY A 273 20.20 -26.51 -16.60
C GLY A 273 20.05 -25.40 -15.58
N LEU A 274 19.56 -24.26 -16.05
CA LEU A 274 19.38 -23.03 -15.28
C LEU A 274 17.90 -22.68 -15.20
N VAL A 275 17.44 -22.37 -14.00
CA VAL A 275 16.09 -21.88 -13.73
C VAL A 275 16.19 -20.59 -12.92
N VAL A 276 15.46 -19.56 -13.34
CA VAL A 276 15.19 -18.37 -12.52
C VAL A 276 13.69 -18.32 -12.28
N GLY A 277 13.28 -18.35 -11.02
CA GLY A 277 11.87 -18.31 -10.63
C GLY A 277 11.64 -17.31 -9.51
N SER A 278 10.51 -16.61 -9.56
CA SER A 278 10.05 -15.76 -8.45
C SER A 278 9.75 -16.59 -7.21
N ASP A 279 10.01 -16.09 -6.02
CA ASP A 279 9.76 -16.81 -4.76
C ASP A 279 8.78 -16.00 -3.91
N LEU A 280 7.59 -16.56 -3.67
CA LEU A 280 6.58 -15.88 -2.86
C LEU A 280 7.04 -15.76 -1.40
N GLY A 281 7.90 -16.66 -0.90
CA GLY A 281 8.45 -16.55 0.45
C GLY A 281 9.37 -15.34 0.65
N MET A 282 9.76 -14.64 -0.42
CA MET A 282 10.49 -13.37 -0.37
C MET A 282 9.58 -12.15 -0.26
N LEU A 283 8.27 -12.32 -0.45
CA LEU A 283 7.27 -11.28 -0.26
C LEU A 283 6.75 -11.29 1.19
N PRO A 284 6.33 -10.12 1.72
CA PRO A 284 5.61 -10.07 2.99
C PRO A 284 4.37 -10.97 2.96
N ASP A 285 4.01 -11.58 4.09
CA ASP A 285 2.90 -12.54 4.18
C ASP A 285 1.58 -12.00 3.63
N VAL A 286 1.31 -10.70 3.85
CA VAL A 286 0.12 -10.01 3.33
C VAL A 286 0.07 -9.91 1.80
N MET A 287 1.17 -10.16 1.11
CA MET A 287 1.32 -10.08 -0.35
C MET A 287 1.51 -11.45 -1.02
N GLN A 288 1.59 -12.54 -0.26
CA GLN A 288 1.81 -13.89 -0.79
C GLN A 288 0.55 -14.51 -1.42
N GLY A 289 -0.63 -14.03 -1.02
CA GLY A 289 -1.92 -14.45 -1.57
C GLY A 289 -2.54 -13.40 -2.49
N TYR A 290 -3.52 -13.81 -3.29
CA TYR A 290 -4.37 -12.84 -3.97
C TYR A 290 -5.32 -12.18 -2.97
N ALA A 291 -5.28 -10.85 -2.90
CA ALA A 291 -6.33 -10.03 -2.35
C ALA A 291 -6.75 -8.98 -3.41
N PRO A 292 -8.04 -8.63 -3.49
CA PRO A 292 -8.49 -7.55 -4.33
C PRO A 292 -7.88 -6.23 -3.86
N VAL A 293 -7.44 -5.41 -4.81
CA VAL A 293 -7.00 -4.05 -4.52
C VAL A 293 -8.23 -3.17 -4.38
N ILE A 294 -8.38 -2.51 -3.23
CA ILE A 294 -9.49 -1.60 -2.93
C ILE A 294 -9.05 -0.19 -3.28
N ARG A 295 -9.83 0.52 -4.09
CA ARG A 295 -9.56 1.91 -4.47
C ARG A 295 -10.74 2.79 -4.11
N GLY A 296 -10.45 4.03 -3.74
CA GLY A 296 -11.46 5.03 -3.46
C GLY A 296 -10.89 6.43 -3.35
N VAL A 297 -11.75 7.37 -3.00
CA VAL A 297 -11.38 8.76 -2.73
C VAL A 297 -12.03 9.17 -1.41
N ALA A 298 -11.19 9.61 -0.47
CA ALA A 298 -11.62 10.21 0.78
C ALA A 298 -11.72 11.73 0.60
N GLN A 299 -12.78 12.34 1.12
CA GLN A 299 -12.97 13.79 1.04
C GLN A 299 -12.20 14.50 2.15
N THR A 300 -12.07 13.84 3.30
CA THR A 300 -11.37 14.32 4.48
C THR A 300 -10.42 13.25 5.00
N ARG A 301 -9.80 13.49 6.16
CA ARG A 301 -9.11 12.41 6.86
C ARG A 301 -10.14 11.40 7.35
N ALA A 302 -10.20 10.26 6.68
CA ALA A 302 -11.23 9.26 6.91
C ALA A 302 -10.65 8.00 7.56
N LYS A 303 -11.46 7.37 8.42
CA LYS A 303 -11.21 6.02 8.91
C LYS A 303 -11.76 5.02 7.90
N LEU A 304 -10.90 4.17 7.36
CA LEU A 304 -11.25 3.09 6.44
C LEU A 304 -11.26 1.77 7.21
N GLU A 305 -12.39 1.09 7.20
CA GLU A 305 -12.57 -0.25 7.77
C GLU A 305 -13.01 -1.21 6.68
N ILE A 306 -12.39 -2.40 6.63
CA ILE A 306 -12.77 -3.47 5.70
C ILE A 306 -13.23 -4.64 6.54
N LEU A 307 -14.46 -5.07 6.29
CA LEU A 307 -15.11 -6.16 6.99
C LEU A 307 -15.26 -7.36 6.06
N GLN A 308 -15.09 -8.55 6.62
CA GLN A 308 -15.35 -9.83 5.98
C GLN A 308 -16.35 -10.58 6.85
N SER A 309 -17.50 -10.97 6.29
CA SER A 309 -18.57 -11.64 7.03
C SER A 309 -19.00 -10.89 8.31
N GLY A 310 -18.97 -9.56 8.28
CA GLY A 310 -19.31 -8.69 9.41
C GLY A 310 -18.21 -8.47 10.45
N TYR A 311 -17.02 -9.05 10.27
CA TYR A 311 -15.87 -8.86 11.17
C TYR A 311 -14.84 -7.91 10.54
N PRO A 312 -14.34 -6.88 11.25
CA PRO A 312 -13.29 -6.02 10.74
C PRO A 312 -11.98 -6.79 10.62
N ILE A 313 -11.47 -6.94 9.40
CA ILE A 313 -10.20 -7.61 9.10
C ILE A 313 -9.07 -6.60 8.86
N TYR A 314 -9.41 -5.35 8.58
CA TYR A 314 -8.46 -4.27 8.31
C TYR A 314 -9.04 -2.93 8.74
N SER A 315 -8.23 -2.08 9.34
CA SER A 315 -8.61 -0.72 9.72
C SER A 315 -7.41 0.20 9.62
N THR A 316 -7.55 1.31 8.89
CA THR A 316 -6.51 2.34 8.78
C THR A 316 -7.11 3.74 8.61
N TYR A 317 -6.29 4.77 8.78
CA TYR A 317 -6.67 6.14 8.43
C TYR A 317 -6.04 6.50 7.08
N VAL A 318 -6.84 7.12 6.21
CA VAL A 318 -6.39 7.63 4.91
C VAL A 318 -6.45 9.15 4.90
N SER A 319 -5.45 9.79 4.31
CA SER A 319 -5.45 11.23 4.07
C SER A 319 -6.48 11.61 3.00
N PRO A 320 -6.91 12.89 2.95
CA PRO A 320 -7.76 13.40 1.88
C PRO A 320 -7.20 13.05 0.50
N GLY A 321 -8.09 12.73 -0.43
CA GLY A 321 -7.75 12.37 -1.81
C GLY A 321 -7.83 10.86 -2.11
N PRO A 322 -7.29 10.44 -3.26
CA PRO A 322 -7.33 9.06 -3.71
C PRO A 322 -6.47 8.13 -2.82
N TYR A 323 -7.00 6.95 -2.53
CA TYR A 323 -6.33 5.89 -1.78
C TYR A 323 -6.39 4.55 -2.51
N GLU A 324 -5.42 3.69 -2.25
CA GLU A 324 -5.31 2.32 -2.75
C GLU A 324 -4.89 1.39 -1.60
N ILE A 325 -5.65 0.34 -1.36
CA ILE A 325 -5.32 -0.71 -0.37
C ILE A 325 -4.97 -1.99 -1.11
N ASP A 326 -3.71 -2.39 -1.03
CA ASP A 326 -3.11 -3.54 -1.71
C ASP A 326 -2.40 -4.53 -0.76
N ASP A 327 -2.45 -4.27 0.55
CA ASP A 327 -1.80 -5.03 1.63
C ASP A 327 -2.80 -5.81 2.50
N LEU A 328 -3.95 -6.16 1.92
CA LEU A 328 -5.01 -6.86 2.62
C LEU A 328 -4.67 -8.36 2.73
N SER A 329 -4.64 -8.89 3.96
CA SER A 329 -4.58 -10.34 4.18
C SER A 329 -5.99 -10.91 4.22
N ILE A 330 -6.35 -11.72 3.23
CA ILE A 330 -7.60 -12.48 3.24
C ILE A 330 -7.26 -13.96 3.41
N LEU A 331 -7.92 -14.59 4.37
CA LEU A 331 -7.94 -16.05 4.49
C LEU A 331 -8.67 -16.57 3.24
N GLY A 332 -7.95 -17.29 2.39
CA GLY A 332 -8.36 -17.61 1.01
C GLY A 332 -9.80 -18.11 0.85
N GLY A 333 -10.33 -17.98 -0.37
CA GLY A 333 -11.70 -18.34 -0.70
C GLY A 333 -12.35 -17.32 -1.64
N SER A 334 -13.67 -17.34 -1.68
CA SER A 334 -14.48 -16.35 -2.38
C SER A 334 -15.49 -15.76 -1.43
N GLY A 335 -15.83 -14.50 -1.65
CA GLY A 335 -16.77 -13.81 -0.78
C GLY A 335 -16.89 -12.34 -1.13
N GLU A 336 -17.38 -11.59 -0.16
CA GLU A 336 -17.58 -10.15 -0.27
C GLU A 336 -16.86 -9.44 0.86
N LEU A 337 -16.19 -8.35 0.52
CA LEU A 337 -15.63 -7.41 1.47
C LEU A 337 -16.59 -6.23 1.57
N GLU A 338 -16.98 -5.85 2.77
CA GLU A 338 -17.69 -4.62 3.03
C GLU A 338 -16.68 -3.54 3.42
N ILE A 339 -16.61 -2.47 2.63
CA ILE A 339 -15.72 -1.35 2.86
C ILE A 339 -16.54 -0.21 3.46
N VAL A 340 -16.12 0.25 4.63
CA VAL A 340 -16.75 1.32 5.39
C VAL A 340 -15.75 2.46 5.53
N LEU A 341 -16.04 3.57 4.88
CA LEU A 341 -15.26 4.80 4.97
C LEU A 341 -16.02 5.80 5.83
N THR A 342 -15.46 6.17 6.98
CA THR A 342 -16.03 7.18 7.89
C THR A 342 -15.20 8.45 7.80
N GLU A 343 -15.80 9.50 7.23
CA GLU A 343 -15.19 10.82 7.07
C GLU A 343 -15.12 11.56 8.43
N ALA A 344 -14.31 12.61 8.51
CA ALA A 344 -14.10 13.38 9.74
C ALA A 344 -15.37 14.10 10.24
N ASP A 345 -16.32 14.39 9.34
CA ASP A 345 -17.63 14.97 9.66
C ASP A 345 -18.66 13.93 10.15
N GLY A 346 -18.27 12.65 10.21
CA GLY A 346 -19.12 11.54 10.60
C GLY A 346 -19.94 10.94 9.47
N GLN A 347 -19.83 11.44 8.23
CA GLN A 347 -20.47 10.79 7.09
C GLN A 347 -19.84 9.41 6.83
N VAL A 348 -20.70 8.40 6.68
CA VAL A 348 -20.29 7.02 6.45
C VAL A 348 -20.65 6.60 5.03
N ARG A 349 -19.66 6.16 4.26
CA ARG A 349 -19.84 5.59 2.93
C ARG A 349 -19.56 4.09 2.99
N ARG A 350 -20.50 3.29 2.49
CA ARG A 350 -20.38 1.83 2.44
C ARG A 350 -20.43 1.34 1.00
N PHE A 351 -19.53 0.44 0.65
CA PHE A 351 -19.58 -0.27 -0.62
C PHE A 351 -19.04 -1.69 -0.46
N THR A 352 -19.52 -2.60 -1.30
CA THR A 352 -19.15 -4.01 -1.26
C THR A 352 -18.27 -4.34 -2.46
N GLN A 353 -17.17 -5.04 -2.23
CA GLN A 353 -16.30 -5.57 -3.28
C GLN A 353 -16.24 -7.09 -3.19
N SER A 354 -16.82 -7.76 -4.18
CA SER A 354 -16.72 -9.21 -4.30
C SER A 354 -15.31 -9.62 -4.74
N TYR A 355 -14.83 -10.76 -4.24
CA TYR A 355 -13.54 -11.33 -4.60
C TYR A 355 -13.63 -12.85 -4.79
N ALA A 356 -12.75 -13.37 -5.64
CA ALA A 356 -12.57 -14.81 -5.83
C ALA A 356 -11.08 -15.08 -6.05
N THR A 357 -10.52 -16.00 -5.27
CA THR A 357 -9.14 -16.46 -5.43
C THR A 357 -9.12 -17.73 -6.27
N LEU A 358 -8.36 -17.75 -7.36
CA LEU A 358 -7.91 -19.01 -7.98
C LEU A 358 -6.51 -19.32 -7.46
N SER A 359 -6.15 -20.61 -7.41
CA SER A 359 -4.87 -21.09 -6.90
C SER A 359 -3.64 -20.54 -7.64
N ASN A 360 -3.81 -19.96 -8.83
CA ASN A 360 -2.76 -19.32 -9.64
C ASN A 360 -2.90 -17.79 -9.76
N CYS A 361 -3.82 -17.16 -9.02
CA CYS A 361 -3.90 -15.70 -8.97
C CYS A 361 -2.87 -15.15 -7.98
N CYS A 362 -2.02 -14.22 -8.44
CA CYS A 362 -1.11 -13.47 -7.57
C CYS A 362 -1.62 -12.03 -7.40
N ALA A 363 -1.33 -11.41 -6.25
CA ALA A 363 -1.51 -9.98 -6.06
C ALA A 363 -0.60 -9.19 -7.03
N ARG A 364 -1.09 -8.04 -7.49
CA ARG A 364 -0.32 -7.15 -8.36
C ARG A 364 0.67 -6.36 -7.50
N VAL A 365 1.92 -6.81 -7.44
CA VAL A 365 3.02 -6.00 -6.88
C VAL A 365 3.70 -5.28 -8.04
N SER A 366 3.93 -3.96 -7.92
CA SER A 366 4.81 -3.26 -8.86
C SER A 366 6.22 -3.87 -8.78
N GLY A 367 6.58 -4.71 -9.75
CA GLY A 367 7.86 -5.40 -9.82
C GLY A 367 7.80 -6.93 -9.64
N ALA A 368 6.78 -7.50 -8.98
CA ALA A 368 6.65 -8.95 -8.89
C ALA A 368 5.99 -9.49 -10.17
N THR A 369 6.82 -9.90 -11.12
CA THR A 369 6.36 -10.68 -12.27
C THR A 369 6.70 -12.13 -11.99
N ALA A 370 5.68 -12.98 -11.80
CA ALA A 370 5.90 -14.42 -11.69
C ALA A 370 6.14 -15.01 -13.08
N ALA A 371 7.35 -14.85 -13.60
CA ALA A 371 7.76 -15.43 -14.87
C ALA A 371 8.97 -16.34 -14.61
N PRO A 372 8.78 -17.68 -14.56
CA PRO A 372 9.90 -18.60 -14.55
C PRO A 372 10.59 -18.56 -15.92
N TRP A 373 11.90 -18.30 -15.92
CA TRP A 373 12.76 -18.44 -17.08
C TRP A 373 13.56 -19.72 -16.94
N VAL A 374 13.46 -20.59 -17.94
CA VAL A 374 14.19 -21.85 -17.98
C VAL A 374 15.09 -21.84 -19.21
N ALA A 375 16.40 -21.94 -18.98
CA ALA A 375 17.38 -22.13 -20.04
C ALA A 375 17.88 -23.57 -20.00
N THR A 376 17.51 -24.36 -21.01
CA THR A 376 18.04 -25.70 -21.27
C THR A 376 18.73 -25.73 -22.65
N THR A 377 19.37 -26.83 -22.99
CA THR A 377 19.93 -27.08 -24.34
C THR A 377 18.86 -27.33 -25.42
N ALA A 378 17.58 -27.06 -25.13
CA ALA A 378 16.41 -27.18 -26.01
C ALA A 378 15.63 -25.83 -26.00
N PRO A 379 14.76 -25.54 -27.00
CA PRO A 379 14.33 -24.16 -27.28
C PRO A 379 13.61 -23.49 -26.10
N MET A 380 13.89 -22.19 -25.93
CA MET A 380 13.36 -21.32 -24.87
C MET A 380 11.82 -21.34 -24.85
N ILE A 381 11.24 -21.64 -23.68
CA ILE A 381 9.81 -21.43 -23.41
C ILE A 381 9.69 -20.23 -22.47
N SER A 382 9.30 -19.09 -23.04
CA SER A 382 8.89 -17.90 -22.27
C SER A 382 7.44 -18.06 -21.83
N THR A 383 7.12 -17.78 -20.57
CA THR A 383 5.73 -17.81 -20.06
C THR A 383 5.18 -16.39 -19.88
N ASN A 384 3.91 -16.21 -20.27
CA ASN A 384 3.23 -14.91 -20.37
C ASN A 384 3.04 -14.21 -19.01
N ARG A 385 3.07 -12.87 -19.06
CA ARG A 385 2.77 -11.96 -17.94
C ARG A 385 1.35 -12.16 -17.41
N CYS A 386 1.23 -12.31 -16.09
CA CYS A 386 -0.02 -12.00 -15.38
C CYS A 386 -0.19 -10.48 -15.30
N SER A 387 -0.78 -9.86 -16.32
CA SER A 387 -1.26 -8.48 -16.24
C SER A 387 -2.78 -8.47 -16.25
N GLY A 388 -3.40 -8.39 -15.08
CA GLY A 388 -4.81 -8.06 -14.94
C GLY A 388 -5.06 -6.59 -15.29
N ARG A 389 -5.20 -6.27 -16.57
CA ARG A 389 -5.91 -5.06 -17.01
C ARG A 389 -7.34 -5.47 -17.33
N ALA A 390 -8.29 -5.10 -16.48
CA ALA A 390 -9.65 -4.91 -16.94
C ALA A 390 -9.67 -3.62 -17.80
N PRO A 391 -10.18 -3.65 -19.05
CA PRO A 391 -10.29 -2.44 -19.86
C PRO A 391 -11.40 -1.54 -19.31
N TRP A 392 -11.11 -0.23 -19.23
CA TRP A 392 -12.10 0.80 -18.93
C TRP A 392 -13.04 1.02 -20.13
N PRO A 393 -14.30 1.47 -19.95
CA PRO A 393 -15.29 1.53 -21.03
C PRO A 393 -15.21 2.74 -21.98
N TRP A 394 -14.19 3.60 -21.90
CA TRP A 394 -14.10 4.80 -22.75
C TRP A 394 -12.74 4.93 -23.43
N GLU A 395 -12.43 4.06 -24.39
CA GLU A 395 -11.32 4.35 -25.32
C GLU A 395 -11.72 3.86 -26.71
N ARG A 396 -12.63 4.61 -27.34
CA ARG A 396 -12.87 4.53 -28.79
C ARG A 396 -12.23 5.74 -29.48
N SER A 397 -10.98 5.58 -29.85
CA SER A 397 -10.35 6.19 -31.04
C SER A 397 -8.97 5.54 -31.13
N GLY A 398 -8.75 4.55 -31.98
CA GLY A 398 -8.61 4.76 -33.41
C GLY A 398 -7.14 5.06 -33.70
N ILE A 399 -6.41 4.05 -34.19
CA ILE A 399 -5.37 4.10 -35.25
C ILE A 399 -4.79 2.67 -35.32
N ARG A 400 -5.11 1.97 -36.42
CA ARG A 400 -4.39 0.76 -36.84
C ARG A 400 -3.12 1.20 -37.53
N HIS A 401 -1.97 0.66 -37.13
CA HIS A 401 -0.83 0.50 -38.03
C HIS A 401 -0.47 -0.99 -38.04
N SER A 402 -0.66 -1.55 -39.23
CA SER A 402 -0.15 -2.84 -39.70
C SER A 402 1.37 -2.79 -39.81
N MET A 403 2.06 -3.81 -39.33
CA MET A 403 3.34 -4.21 -39.90
C MET A 403 3.53 -5.72 -39.70
N GLU A 404 3.48 -6.41 -40.84
CA GLU A 404 4.15 -7.69 -41.08
C GLU A 404 5.65 -7.53 -40.83
N VAL A 405 6.27 -8.49 -40.13
CA VAL A 405 7.27 -9.48 -40.60
C VAL A 405 7.43 -10.52 -39.50
#